data_AF-A0A5C6A569-F1
#
_entry.id   AF-A0A5C6A569-F1
#
_cell.length_a   1.000
_cell.length_b   1.000
_cell.length_c   1.000
_cell.angle_alpha   90.00
_cell.angle_beta   90.00
_cell.angle_gamma   90.00
#
_symmetry.space_group_name_H-M   'P 1'
#
loop_
_entity.id
_entity.type
_entity.pdbx_description
1 polymer ?
#
loop_
_entity_poly.entity_id
_entity_poly.type
_entity_poly.pdbx_seq_one_letter_code
_entity_poly.pdbx_strand_id
1 'polypeptide(L)'
;MMRSPFIRYVVTVSLAMTLFAGCVTEDSAKTSLFEDDHEVAPHWPDGLEDAAAKIRQRLDASKSSPAEAKQQADEIVDLVSWVPEIAADTNLPEPDWIPLDNAAESLSANLRAANHELTDANRLQTTALCELIEQSLPKIPDQLPKWKGSTP
;
A
#
# COMPACT_ATOMS: atom_id res chain seq x y z
N MET A 1 -16.51 -62.81 2.44
CA MET A 1 -17.50 -62.79 1.34
C MET A 1 -18.61 -61.81 1.71
N MET A 2 -18.67 -60.72 0.95
CA MET A 2 -19.75 -59.73 0.71
C MET A 2 -21.14 -59.93 1.37
N ARG A 3 -21.64 -58.90 2.10
CA ARG A 3 -22.82 -58.04 1.78
C ARG A 3 -23.48 -57.44 3.04
N SER A 4 -23.46 -56.10 3.14
CA SER A 4 -24.48 -55.26 3.81
C SER A 4 -25.76 -55.23 2.91
N PRO A 5 -26.96 -54.71 3.30
CA PRO A 5 -27.28 -53.66 4.28
C PRO A 5 -28.61 -53.88 5.05
N PHE A 6 -29.15 -52.83 5.68
CA PHE A 6 -30.46 -52.70 6.36
C PHE A 6 -30.48 -52.83 7.88
N ILE A 7 -30.10 -51.76 8.59
CA ILE A 7 -30.82 -51.36 9.79
C ILE A 7 -31.17 -49.89 9.64
N ARG A 8 -32.40 -49.65 9.20
CA ARG A 8 -33.08 -48.36 9.22
C ARG A 8 -33.93 -48.32 10.50
N TYR A 9 -34.05 -47.11 11.06
CA TYR A 9 -35.01 -46.70 12.09
C TYR A 9 -34.65 -47.12 13.53
N VAL A 10 -34.17 -46.16 14.34
CA VAL A 10 -34.90 -45.52 15.44
C VAL A 10 -33.91 -44.56 16.12
N VAL A 11 -33.74 -43.36 15.58
CA VAL A 11 -33.32 -42.19 16.37
C VAL A 11 -34.11 -41.01 15.84
N THR A 12 -35.42 -41.07 16.05
CA THR A 12 -36.34 -39.96 15.85
C THR A 12 -36.45 -39.21 17.18
N VAL A 13 -36.44 -37.88 17.09
CA VAL A 13 -36.82 -36.91 18.13
C VAL A 13 -35.74 -36.57 19.16
N SER A 14 -34.78 -35.69 18.79
CA SER A 14 -34.14 -34.71 19.70
C SER A 14 -33.28 -33.67 18.94
N LEU A 15 -33.73 -33.16 17.80
CA LEU A 15 -33.05 -32.06 17.09
C LEU A 15 -34.04 -31.06 16.48
N ALA A 16 -35.09 -30.73 17.23
CA ALA A 16 -36.10 -29.78 16.82
C ALA A 16 -36.43 -28.83 17.97
N MET A 17 -35.43 -28.10 18.49
CA MET A 17 -35.67 -27.00 19.43
C MET A 17 -34.47 -26.04 19.61
N THR A 18 -33.81 -25.65 18.52
CA THR A 18 -32.75 -24.60 18.55
C THR A 18 -32.86 -23.67 17.34
N LEU A 19 -34.06 -23.16 17.06
CA LEU A 19 -34.29 -22.18 15.98
C LEU A 19 -35.10 -20.96 16.41
N PHE A 20 -35.08 -20.58 17.70
CA PHE A 20 -35.69 -19.32 18.16
C PHE A 20 -34.90 -18.67 19.29
N ALA A 21 -33.70 -18.18 18.97
CA ALA A 21 -32.99 -17.12 19.70
C ALA A 21 -31.84 -16.62 18.80
N GLY A 22 -31.77 -15.38 18.32
CA GLY A 22 -32.70 -14.28 18.31
C GLY A 22 -32.31 -13.35 17.16
N CYS A 23 -33.30 -12.73 16.51
CA CYS A 23 -33.06 -11.50 15.76
C CYS A 23 -32.84 -10.40 16.78
N VAL A 24 -31.59 -10.19 17.21
CA VAL A 24 -31.18 -8.88 17.69
C VAL A 24 -30.79 -8.11 16.43
N THR A 25 -31.71 -7.27 15.96
CA THR A 25 -31.31 -6.10 15.17
C THR A 25 -30.64 -5.16 16.15
N GLU A 26 -29.33 -5.33 16.35
CA GLU A 26 -28.50 -4.25 16.82
C GLU A 26 -28.55 -3.17 15.74
N ASP A 27 -29.49 -2.25 15.92
CA ASP A 27 -29.39 -0.88 15.44
C ASP A 27 -28.32 -0.17 16.29
N SER A 28 -27.12 -0.76 16.29
CA SER A 28 -25.92 -0.03 16.65
C SER A 28 -25.73 0.92 15.49
N ALA A 29 -26.19 2.15 15.68
CA ALA A 29 -25.80 3.26 14.84
C ALA A 29 -24.31 3.07 14.56
N LYS A 30 -23.94 2.87 13.29
CA LYS A 30 -22.55 2.86 12.87
C LYS A 30 -22.01 4.26 13.09
N THR A 31 -21.76 4.61 14.35
CA THR A 31 -20.84 5.66 14.71
C THR A 31 -19.54 5.22 14.08
N SER A 32 -19.20 5.88 12.97
CA SER A 32 -17.89 5.78 12.34
C SER A 32 -16.88 6.02 13.45
N LEU A 33 -16.26 4.95 13.95
CA LEU A 33 -15.17 5.01 14.92
C LEU A 33 -13.87 5.49 14.26
N PHE A 34 -13.97 6.00 13.03
CA PHE A 34 -12.88 6.55 12.24
C PHE A 34 -12.85 8.07 12.45
N GLU A 35 -12.58 8.50 13.67
CA GLU A 35 -11.78 9.71 13.90
C GLU A 35 -10.30 9.31 13.82
N ASP A 36 -9.94 8.60 12.74
CA ASP A 36 -8.55 8.35 12.41
C ASP A 36 -8.04 9.64 11.77
N ASP A 37 -7.61 10.56 12.63
CA ASP A 37 -6.83 11.74 12.28
C ASP A 37 -5.46 11.23 11.81
N HIS A 38 -5.40 10.71 10.58
CA HIS A 38 -4.14 10.26 9.98
C HIS A 38 -3.25 11.49 9.78
N GLU A 39 -2.32 11.72 10.70
CA GLU A 39 -1.30 12.75 10.54
C GLU A 39 -0.53 12.48 9.24
N VAL A 40 -0.78 13.31 8.23
CA VAL A 40 -0.07 13.26 6.96
C VAL A 40 1.37 13.70 7.20
N ALA A 41 2.32 12.81 6.93
CA ALA A 41 3.73 13.13 7.06
C ALA A 41 4.09 14.37 6.22
N PRO A 42 4.96 15.27 6.70
CA PRO A 42 5.33 16.48 5.96
C PRO A 42 5.91 16.23 4.55
N HIS A 43 6.48 15.04 4.32
CA HIS A 43 7.05 14.61 3.05
C HIS A 43 6.11 13.80 2.16
N TRP A 44 4.83 13.64 2.53
CA TRP A 44 3.83 12.96 1.68
C TRP A 44 3.81 13.53 0.25
N PRO A 45 3.86 12.69 -0.80
CA PRO A 45 3.86 13.17 -2.18
C PRO A 45 2.50 13.67 -2.69
N ASP A 46 2.51 14.69 -3.55
CA ASP A 46 1.31 15.17 -4.26
C ASP A 46 0.92 14.27 -5.46
N GLY A 47 1.69 13.22 -5.72
CA GLY A 47 1.51 12.30 -6.85
C GLY A 47 2.82 11.62 -7.27
N LEU A 48 2.74 10.74 -8.28
CA LEU A 48 3.89 9.94 -8.73
C LEU A 48 5.12 10.79 -9.13
N GLU A 49 4.91 11.88 -9.87
CA GLU A 49 5.99 12.79 -10.27
C GLU A 49 6.70 13.41 -9.05
N ASP A 50 5.94 13.84 -8.06
CA ASP A 50 6.47 14.44 -6.84
C ASP A 50 7.16 13.39 -5.96
N ALA A 51 6.65 12.15 -5.92
CA ALA A 51 7.29 11.04 -5.24
C ALA A 51 8.70 10.78 -5.82
N ALA A 52 8.83 10.67 -7.15
CA ALA A 52 10.13 10.48 -7.80
C ALA A 52 11.09 11.66 -7.53
N ALA A 53 10.60 12.89 -7.59
CA ALA A 53 11.39 14.08 -7.28
C ALA A 53 11.90 14.09 -5.83
N LYS A 54 11.02 13.83 -4.87
CA LYS A 54 11.32 13.75 -3.44
C LYS A 54 12.31 12.63 -3.12
N ILE A 55 12.18 11.46 -3.75
CA ILE A 55 13.12 10.33 -3.59
C ILE A 55 14.51 10.73 -4.10
N ARG A 56 14.62 11.32 -5.29
CA ARG A 56 15.92 11.74 -5.84
C ARG A 56 16.59 12.81 -4.99
N GLN A 57 15.83 13.79 -4.51
CA GLN A 57 16.33 14.81 -3.60
C GLN A 57 16.98 14.17 -2.36
N ARG A 58 16.33 13.16 -1.76
CA ARG A 58 16.87 12.44 -0.59
C ARG A 58 18.07 11.57 -0.95
N LEU A 59 18.07 10.92 -2.11
CA LEU A 59 19.23 10.15 -2.59
C LEU A 59 20.47 11.03 -2.72
N ASP A 60 20.33 12.25 -3.21
CA ASP A 60 21.44 13.20 -3.33
C ASP A 60 21.84 13.80 -1.98
N ALA A 61 20.88 14.18 -1.14
CA ALA A 61 21.13 14.70 0.20
C ALA A 61 21.74 13.66 1.15
N SER A 62 21.48 12.37 0.93
CA SER A 62 22.05 11.29 1.75
C SER A 62 23.57 11.12 1.63
N LYS A 63 24.21 11.87 0.73
CA LYS A 63 25.67 11.95 0.60
C LYS A 63 26.30 12.96 1.59
N SER A 64 25.47 13.67 2.36
CA SER A 64 25.88 14.64 3.39
C SER A 64 26.27 13.97 4.72
N SER A 65 26.04 14.62 5.86
CA SER A 65 26.47 14.09 7.16
C SER A 65 25.78 12.76 7.52
N PRO A 66 26.36 11.92 8.41
CA PRO A 66 25.76 10.63 8.76
C PRO A 66 24.36 10.72 9.38
N ALA A 67 24.08 11.76 10.17
CA ALA A 67 22.78 11.95 10.79
C ALA A 67 21.71 12.33 9.76
N GLU A 68 22.04 13.26 8.86
CA GLU A 68 21.18 13.61 7.73
C GLU A 68 20.98 12.41 6.81
N ALA A 69 22.04 11.65 6.51
CA ALA A 69 21.98 10.46 5.67
C ALA A 69 21.00 9.42 6.20
N LYS A 70 20.96 9.20 7.52
CA LYS A 70 19.97 8.31 8.14
C LYS A 70 18.55 8.83 7.95
N GLN A 71 18.31 10.11 8.24
CA GLN A 71 16.99 10.71 8.05
C GLN A 71 16.54 10.61 6.58
N GLN A 72 17.41 10.93 5.63
CA GLN A 72 17.09 10.82 4.20
C GLN A 72 16.77 9.38 3.80
N ALA A 73 17.47 8.39 4.37
CA ALA A 73 17.20 6.98 4.10
C ALA A 73 15.85 6.52 4.67
N ASP A 74 15.52 6.93 5.90
CA ASP A 74 14.23 6.62 6.51
C ASP A 74 13.08 7.28 5.71
N GLU A 75 13.23 8.54 5.28
CA GLU A 75 12.22 9.18 4.42
C GLU A 75 12.12 8.54 3.03
N ILE A 76 13.20 7.98 2.46
CA ILE A 76 13.13 7.19 1.23
C ILE A 76 12.28 5.93 1.45
N VAL A 77 12.41 5.25 2.59
CA VAL A 77 11.60 4.07 2.90
C VAL A 77 10.12 4.41 2.89
N ASP A 78 9.74 5.52 3.53
CA ASP A 78 8.35 5.99 3.54
C ASP A 78 7.86 6.27 2.11
N LEU A 79 8.60 7.07 1.35
CA LEU A 79 8.24 7.45 -0.01
C LEU A 79 8.09 6.23 -0.93
N VAL A 80 9.00 5.27 -0.84
CA VAL A 80 8.92 4.02 -1.60
C VAL A 80 7.67 3.23 -1.20
N SER A 81 7.34 3.19 0.09
CA SER A 81 6.17 2.44 0.58
C SER A 81 4.84 3.02 0.13
N TRP A 82 4.79 4.32 -0.18
CA TRP A 82 3.58 4.99 -0.68
C TRP A 82 3.42 4.95 -2.20
N VAL A 83 4.44 4.54 -2.96
CA VAL A 83 4.34 4.47 -4.44
C VAL A 83 3.16 3.61 -4.92
N PRO A 84 2.87 2.41 -4.37
CA PRO A 84 1.71 1.61 -4.79
C PRO A 84 0.38 2.32 -4.56
N GLU A 85 0.21 2.97 -3.40
CA GLU A 85 -1.00 3.74 -3.06
C GLU A 85 -1.18 4.92 -4.01
N ILE A 86 -0.13 5.72 -4.19
CA ILE A 86 -0.16 6.88 -5.10
C ILE A 86 -0.42 6.44 -6.54
N ALA A 87 0.12 5.29 -6.98
CA ALA A 87 -0.14 4.76 -8.31
C ALA A 87 -1.60 4.34 -8.49
N ALA A 88 -2.19 3.70 -7.47
CA ALA A 88 -3.59 3.27 -7.46
C ALA A 88 -4.57 4.46 -7.46
N ASP A 89 -4.18 5.62 -6.94
CA ASP A 89 -4.96 6.86 -6.99
C ASP A 89 -4.96 7.55 -8.36
N THR A 90 -4.17 7.06 -9.32
CA THR A 90 -4.17 7.57 -10.70
C THR A 90 -5.06 6.75 -11.62
N ASN A 91 -5.35 7.29 -12.80
CA ASN A 91 -6.01 6.53 -13.88
C ASN A 91 -5.02 5.63 -14.67
N LEU A 92 -3.81 5.37 -14.17
CA LEU A 92 -2.83 4.53 -14.86
C LEU A 92 -3.40 3.13 -15.10
N PRO A 93 -3.32 2.57 -16.33
CA PRO A 93 -3.84 1.24 -16.60
C PRO A 93 -3.16 0.18 -15.74
N GLU A 94 -3.89 -0.89 -15.40
CA GLU A 94 -3.38 -2.01 -14.60
C GLU A 94 -2.04 -2.58 -15.09
N PRO A 95 -1.83 -2.82 -16.40
CA PRO A 95 -0.54 -3.28 -16.90
C PRO A 95 0.63 -2.33 -16.65
N ASP A 96 0.36 -1.04 -16.42
CA ASP A 96 1.36 0.00 -16.23
C ASP A 96 1.61 0.35 -14.75
N TRP A 97 0.63 0.15 -13.86
CA TRP A 97 0.85 0.35 -12.41
C TRP A 97 1.36 -0.91 -11.69
N ILE A 98 1.04 -2.13 -12.16
CA ILE A 98 1.59 -3.38 -11.59
C ILE A 98 3.13 -3.40 -11.53
N PRO A 99 3.88 -2.95 -12.57
CA PRO A 99 5.33 -2.85 -12.48
C PRO A 99 5.81 -1.91 -11.37
N LEU A 100 5.11 -0.80 -11.12
CA LEU A 100 5.44 0.15 -10.04
C LEU A 100 5.26 -0.48 -8.68
N ASP A 101 4.13 -1.17 -8.47
CA ASP A 101 3.81 -1.90 -7.25
C ASP A 101 4.89 -2.94 -6.93
N ASN A 102 5.17 -3.86 -7.86
CA ASN A 102 6.20 -4.89 -7.67
C ASN A 102 7.60 -4.31 -7.42
N ALA A 103 7.96 -3.23 -8.12
CA ALA A 103 9.26 -2.59 -7.96
C ALA A 103 9.38 -1.93 -6.58
N ALA A 104 8.33 -1.25 -6.12
CA ALA A 104 8.26 -0.64 -4.80
C ALA A 104 8.30 -1.70 -3.70
N GLU A 105 7.50 -2.77 -3.78
CA GLU A 105 7.50 -3.86 -2.80
C GLU A 105 8.87 -4.53 -2.69
N SER A 106 9.50 -4.83 -3.84
CA SER A 106 10.83 -5.43 -3.91
C SER A 106 11.88 -4.52 -3.27
N LEU A 107 11.86 -3.22 -3.58
CA LEU A 107 12.78 -2.25 -2.99
C LEU A 107 12.53 -2.10 -1.48
N SER A 108 11.27 -1.99 -1.03
CA SER A 108 10.94 -1.94 0.39
C SER A 108 11.44 -3.18 1.14
N ALA A 109 11.35 -4.37 0.55
CA ALA A 109 11.88 -5.59 1.15
C ALA A 109 13.41 -5.54 1.28
N ASN A 110 14.11 -5.07 0.26
CA ASN A 110 15.57 -4.94 0.28
C ASN A 110 16.06 -3.87 1.27
N LEU A 111 15.37 -2.73 1.34
CA LEU A 111 15.65 -1.69 2.33
C LEU A 111 15.44 -2.21 3.75
N ARG A 112 14.33 -2.93 4.02
CA ARG A 112 14.09 -3.57 5.32
C ARG A 112 15.17 -4.60 5.68
N ALA A 113 15.56 -5.45 4.73
CA ALA A 113 16.61 -6.45 4.93
C ALA A 113 17.99 -5.81 5.23
N ALA A 114 18.24 -4.62 4.67
CA ALA A 114 19.44 -3.84 4.91
C ALA A 114 19.31 -2.86 6.10
N ASN A 115 18.28 -2.96 6.94
CA ASN A 115 18.02 -2.02 8.04
C ASN A 115 18.05 -0.54 7.59
N HIS A 116 17.41 -0.29 6.45
CA HIS A 116 17.28 1.00 5.75
C HIS A 116 18.60 1.56 5.21
N GLU A 117 19.68 0.77 5.19
CA GLU A 117 20.94 1.22 4.63
C GLU A 117 20.84 1.42 3.10
N LEU A 118 21.22 2.60 2.63
CA LEU A 118 21.36 2.94 1.21
C LEU A 118 22.66 2.36 0.63
N THR A 119 22.77 1.04 0.64
CA THR A 119 23.83 0.30 -0.08
C THR A 119 23.85 0.67 -1.56
N ASP A 120 24.95 0.42 -2.27
CA ASP A 120 25.04 0.70 -3.71
C ASP A 120 23.92 0.02 -4.51
N ALA A 121 23.54 -1.19 -4.13
CA ALA A 121 22.43 -1.93 -4.74
C ALA A 121 21.08 -1.25 -4.47
N ASN A 122 20.82 -0.86 -3.21
CA ASN A 122 19.59 -0.16 -2.85
C ASN A 122 19.50 1.22 -3.52
N ARG A 123 20.61 1.95 -3.65
CA ARG A 123 20.67 3.22 -4.39
C ARG A 123 20.33 3.02 -5.85
N LEU A 124 20.92 2.02 -6.51
CA LEU A 124 20.64 1.72 -7.91
C LEU A 124 19.16 1.36 -8.12
N GLN A 125 18.59 0.51 -7.25
CA GLN A 125 17.20 0.12 -7.33
C GLN A 125 16.24 1.29 -7.02
N THR A 126 16.60 2.18 -6.09
CA THR A 126 15.83 3.40 -5.82
C THR A 126 15.83 4.33 -7.04
N THR A 127 16.97 4.49 -7.73
CA THR A 127 17.05 5.23 -9.00
C THR A 127 16.19 4.59 -10.08
N ALA A 128 16.26 3.26 -10.22
CA ALA A 128 15.46 2.52 -11.20
C ALA A 128 13.95 2.66 -10.94
N LEU A 129 13.51 2.71 -9.67
CA LEU A 129 12.12 2.99 -9.33
C LEU A 129 11.71 4.41 -9.79
N CYS A 130 12.55 5.42 -9.56
CA CYS A 130 12.29 6.78 -10.05
C CYS A 130 12.15 6.82 -11.58
N GLU A 131 13.04 6.13 -12.30
CA GLU A 131 12.97 6.04 -13.76
C GLU A 131 11.71 5.32 -14.24
N LEU A 132 11.29 4.26 -13.55
CA LEU A 132 10.06 3.54 -13.86
C LEU A 132 8.82 4.42 -13.65
N ILE A 133 8.78 5.18 -12.56
CA ILE A 133 7.73 6.18 -12.30
C ILE A 133 7.64 7.15 -13.49
N GLU A 134 8.76 7.74 -13.89
CA GLU A 134 8.79 8.71 -15.00
C GLU A 134 8.36 8.13 -16.33
N GLN A 135 8.71 6.86 -16.60
CA GLN A 135 8.27 6.14 -17.79
C GLN A 135 6.76 5.86 -17.78
N SER A 136 6.15 5.75 -16.60
CA SER A 136 4.70 5.54 -16.44
C SER A 136 3.88 6.84 -16.49
N LEU A 137 4.45 7.98 -16.10
CA LEU A 137 3.76 9.29 -16.12
C LEU A 137 3.02 9.61 -17.44
N PRO A 138 3.64 9.49 -18.64
CA PRO A 138 2.97 9.83 -19.90
C PRO A 138 1.83 8.87 -20.28
N LYS A 139 1.66 7.76 -19.54
CA LYS A 139 0.61 6.77 -19.77
C LYS A 139 -0.64 6.99 -18.93
N ILE A 140 -0.60 7.93 -17.98
CA ILE A 140 -1.75 8.29 -17.14
C ILE A 140 -2.76 9.04 -18.03
N PRO A 141 -3.96 8.48 -18.29
CA PRO A 141 -5.02 9.18 -18.98
C PRO A 141 -5.50 10.37 -18.15
N ASP A 142 -5.85 11.46 -18.83
CA ASP A 142 -6.46 12.64 -18.20
C ASP A 142 -5.63 13.26 -17.08
N GLN A 143 -4.32 13.50 -17.31
CA GLN A 143 -3.52 14.34 -16.42
C GLN A 143 -4.18 15.72 -16.27
N LEU A 144 -5.03 15.86 -15.26
CA LEU A 144 -5.65 17.12 -14.92
C LEU A 144 -4.52 18.07 -14.51
N PRO A 145 -4.50 19.31 -15.02
CA PRO A 145 -3.51 20.28 -14.58
C PRO A 145 -3.60 20.42 -13.06
N LYS A 146 -2.46 20.26 -12.38
CA LYS A 146 -2.34 20.41 -10.93
C LYS A 146 -2.97 21.75 -10.53
N TRP A 147 -4.10 21.73 -9.83
CA TRP A 147 -4.75 22.93 -9.33
C TRP A 147 -3.82 23.54 -8.29
N LYS A 148 -3.10 24.60 -8.65
CA LYS A 148 -2.39 25.43 -7.66
C LYS A 148 -3.44 26.21 -6.88
N GLY A 149 -3.88 25.65 -5.76
CA GLY A 149 -4.77 26.33 -4.84
C GLY A 149 -4.13 27.65 -4.45
N SER A 150 -4.81 28.76 -4.69
CA SER A 150 -4.36 30.07 -4.24
C SER A 150 -4.24 30.03 -2.72
N THR A 151 -3.01 30.11 -2.21
CA THR A 151 -2.76 30.38 -0.79
C THR A 151 -3.32 31.77 -0.46
N PRO A 152 -4.01 31.95 0.68
CA PRO A 152 -4.67 33.21 1.06
C PRO A 152 -3.72 34.41 1.20
#